data_AF-A0A7X6CYT0-F1
#
_entry.id   AF-A0A7X6CYT0-F1
#
_cell.length_a   1.000
_cell.length_b   1.000
_cell.length_c   1.000
_cell.angle_alpha   90.00
_cell.angle_beta   90.00
_cell.angle_gamma   90.00
#
_symmetry.space_group_name_H-M   'P 1'
#
loop_
_entity.id
_entity.type
_entity.pdbx_description
1 polymer ?
#
loop_
_entity_poly.entity_id
_entity_poly.type
_entity_poly.pdbx_seq_one_letter_code
_entity_poly.pdbx_strand_id
1 'polypeptide(L)'
;MTEADAPVAAAWRVQGYWAETVARSPDAGGEWHLGGWWAPGAWGALTWIRQEGLRLGHALGPDCEAASVFRDWAADTAYLRVQLAALLAGRPVSVNTRGPDRICAAGQHSRAPGADSGRAVEVLYSVSARPVRRHARALLFPRPEHPVALGPSRSPAV
;
A
#
# COMPACT_ATOMS: atom_id res chain seq x y z
N MET A 1 -50.20 10.38 10.84
CA MET A 1 -48.92 10.47 11.57
C MET A 1 -47.95 9.57 10.82
N THR A 2 -47.25 10.14 9.84
CA THR A 2 -46.52 9.42 8.79
C THR A 2 -45.06 9.23 9.17
N GLU A 3 -44.69 7.96 9.33
CA GLU A 3 -43.34 7.45 9.50
C GLU A 3 -42.67 7.30 8.13
N ALA A 4 -42.37 8.41 7.46
CA ALA A 4 -41.79 8.35 6.12
C ALA A 4 -41.02 9.63 5.75
N ASP A 5 -40.03 10.04 6.55
CA ASP A 5 -38.90 10.83 6.02
C ASP A 5 -37.71 10.95 6.99
N ALA A 6 -37.22 9.84 7.53
CA ALA A 6 -35.87 9.86 8.08
C ALA A 6 -34.89 9.84 6.89
N PRO A 7 -34.07 10.87 6.65
CA PRO A 7 -33.07 10.80 5.60
C PRO A 7 -32.17 9.63 5.95
N VAL A 8 -32.09 8.61 5.08
CA VAL A 8 -31.06 7.60 5.17
C VAL A 8 -29.75 8.35 4.94
N ALA A 9 -29.16 8.86 6.02
CA ALA A 9 -27.82 9.40 6.02
C ALA A 9 -26.95 8.30 5.42
N ALA A 10 -26.50 8.52 4.20
CA ALA A 10 -25.84 7.50 3.42
C ALA A 10 -24.49 7.20 4.07
N ALA A 11 -24.50 6.28 5.03
CA ALA A 11 -23.36 5.93 5.82
C ALA A 11 -22.29 5.35 4.89
N TRP A 12 -21.12 5.98 4.90
CA TRP A 12 -19.94 5.48 4.21
C TRP A 12 -19.60 4.08 4.75
N ARG A 13 -19.79 3.05 3.93
CA ARG A 13 -19.39 1.68 4.29
C ARG A 13 -17.96 1.42 3.82
N VAL A 14 -17.19 0.75 4.67
CA VAL A 14 -15.88 0.21 4.29
C VAL A 14 -16.11 -0.98 3.37
N GLN A 15 -15.65 -0.88 2.13
CA GLN A 15 -15.81 -1.93 1.11
C GLN A 15 -14.62 -2.88 1.01
N GLY A 16 -13.55 -2.55 1.74
CA GLY A 16 -12.28 -3.23 1.67
C GLY A 16 -11.18 -2.25 2.09
N TYR A 17 -9.94 -2.66 1.89
CA TYR A 17 -8.77 -1.91 2.28
C TYR A 17 -7.80 -1.85 1.11
N TRP A 18 -7.21 -0.69 0.90
CA TRP A 18 -6.05 -0.54 0.03
C TRP A 18 -4.81 -0.59 0.90
N ALA A 19 -3.91 -1.51 0.59
CA ALA A 19 -2.61 -1.63 1.22
C ALA A 19 -1.52 -1.27 0.22
N GLU A 20 -0.46 -0.61 0.69
CA GLU A 20 0.61 -0.10 -0.16
C GLU A 20 1.95 -0.01 0.54
N THR A 21 3.01 -0.08 -0.26
CA THR A 21 4.40 0.17 0.15
C THR A 21 4.94 1.34 -0.65
N VAL A 22 5.51 2.31 0.07
CA VAL A 22 5.98 3.57 -0.50
C VAL A 22 7.38 3.87 0.01
N ALA A 23 8.28 4.23 -0.91
CA ALA A 23 9.56 4.84 -0.61
C ALA A 23 9.50 6.34 -0.92
N ARG A 24 10.08 7.16 -0.03
CA ARG A 24 10.15 8.62 -0.19
C ARG A 24 11.57 9.07 0.00
N SER A 25 12.03 10.00 -0.82
CA SER A 25 13.30 10.68 -0.61
C SER A 25 13.10 12.19 -0.74
N PRO A 26 13.23 12.93 0.37
CA PRO A 26 13.24 14.40 0.32
C PRO A 26 14.38 14.93 -0.56
N ASP A 27 15.58 14.32 -0.44
CA ASP A 27 16.78 14.72 -1.17
C ASP A 27 16.66 14.52 -2.69
N ALA A 28 15.96 13.47 -3.13
CA ALA A 28 15.70 13.20 -4.53
C ALA A 28 14.35 13.74 -5.03
N GLY A 29 13.59 14.45 -4.18
CA GLY A 29 12.30 15.05 -4.53
C GLY A 29 11.23 14.04 -4.99
N GLY A 30 11.35 12.78 -4.59
CA GLY A 30 10.61 11.66 -5.18
C GLY A 30 9.82 10.82 -4.19
N GLU A 31 8.67 10.32 -4.66
CA GLU A 31 7.87 9.27 -4.03
C GLU A 31 7.70 8.12 -5.02
N TRP A 32 7.95 6.89 -4.59
CA TRP A 32 7.84 5.68 -5.40
C TRP A 32 6.94 4.66 -4.73
N HIS A 33 5.89 4.24 -5.43
CA HIS A 33 5.04 3.11 -5.02
C HIS A 33 5.73 1.80 -5.41
N LEU A 34 6.13 1.02 -4.40
CA LEU A 34 6.85 -0.24 -4.59
C LEU A 34 5.90 -1.44 -4.69
N GLY A 35 4.72 -1.32 -4.08
CA GLY A 35 3.72 -2.39 -4.05
C GLY A 35 2.35 -1.87 -3.64
N GLY A 36 1.31 -2.57 -4.08
CA GLY A 36 -0.06 -2.23 -3.73
C GLY A 36 -0.98 -3.44 -3.87
N TRP A 37 -1.94 -3.55 -2.97
CA TRP A 37 -2.92 -4.64 -2.98
C TRP A 37 -4.27 -4.21 -2.40
N TRP A 38 -5.33 -4.72 -3.01
CA TRP A 38 -6.69 -4.54 -2.50
C TRP A 38 -7.10 -5.77 -1.68
N ALA A 39 -7.57 -5.53 -0.46
CA ALA A 39 -8.07 -6.55 0.45
C ALA A 39 -9.59 -6.43 0.62
N PRO A 40 -10.34 -7.55 0.56
CA PRO A 40 -11.76 -7.53 0.92
C PRO A 40 -12.01 -7.32 2.42
N GLY A 41 -10.99 -7.51 3.28
CA GLY A 41 -11.16 -7.43 4.73
C GLY A 41 -9.88 -7.03 5.49
N ALA A 42 -10.06 -6.58 6.74
CA ALA A 42 -9.00 -6.07 7.59
C ALA A 42 -7.89 -7.10 7.85
N TRP A 43 -8.27 -8.37 8.06
CA TRP A 43 -7.32 -9.46 8.26
C TRP A 43 -6.43 -9.69 7.04
N GLY A 44 -7.04 -9.68 5.84
CA GLY A 44 -6.30 -9.79 4.59
C GLY A 44 -5.31 -8.64 4.45
N ALA A 45 -5.77 -7.39 4.68
CA ALA A 45 -4.93 -6.21 4.60
C ALA A 45 -3.74 -6.26 5.56
N LEU A 46 -3.97 -6.64 6.83
CA LEU A 46 -2.93 -6.79 7.83
C LEU A 46 -1.92 -7.89 7.45
N THR A 47 -2.43 -9.03 6.96
CA THR A 47 -1.58 -10.14 6.50
C THR A 47 -0.68 -9.70 5.35
N TRP A 48 -1.23 -8.97 4.38
CA TRP A 48 -0.48 -8.45 3.24
C TRP A 48 0.59 -7.46 3.69
N ILE A 49 0.26 -6.43 4.49
CA ILE A 49 1.26 -5.44 4.91
C ILE A 49 2.38 -6.10 5.73
N ARG A 50 2.05 -7.12 6.53
CA ARG A 50 3.04 -7.88 7.30
C ARG A 50 4.01 -8.62 6.38
N GLN A 51 3.49 -9.35 5.40
CA GLN A 51 4.31 -10.07 4.42
C GLN A 51 5.17 -9.12 3.59
N GLU A 52 4.60 -7.99 3.20
CA GLU A 52 5.28 -6.98 2.41
C GLU A 52 6.39 -6.28 3.19
N GLY A 53 6.18 -5.99 4.48
CA GLY A 53 7.25 -5.51 5.37
C GLY A 53 8.41 -6.51 5.51
N LEU A 54 8.11 -7.82 5.61
CA LEU A 54 9.16 -8.86 5.62
C LEU A 54 9.92 -8.94 4.28
N ARG A 55 9.21 -8.83 3.15
CA ARG A 55 9.83 -8.79 1.81
C ARG A 55 10.73 -7.57 1.65
N LEU A 56 10.27 -6.41 2.10
CA LEU A 56 11.05 -5.18 2.07
C LEU A 56 12.28 -5.29 2.97
N GLY A 57 12.13 -5.76 4.21
CA GLY A 57 13.26 -6.00 5.11
C GLY A 57 14.25 -7.04 4.58
N HIS A 58 13.81 -8.01 3.77
CA HIS A 58 14.73 -8.91 3.08
C HIS A 58 15.47 -8.21 1.93
N ALA A 59 14.77 -7.42 1.11
CA ALA A 59 15.35 -6.71 -0.02
C ALA A 59 16.38 -5.65 0.39
N LEU A 60 16.17 -4.99 1.53
CA LEU A 60 17.10 -4.01 2.11
C LEU A 60 18.37 -4.66 2.70
N GLY A 61 18.33 -5.97 2.98
CA GLY A 61 19.46 -6.69 3.56
C GLY A 61 19.61 -6.56 5.08
N PRO A 62 20.53 -7.32 5.69
CA PRO A 62 20.70 -7.37 7.14
C PRO A 62 21.31 -6.10 7.74
N ASP A 63 22.19 -5.41 7.00
CA ASP A 63 22.97 -4.26 7.47
C ASP A 63 22.20 -2.93 7.43
N CYS A 64 20.94 -2.95 6.97
CA CYS A 64 20.09 -1.79 6.87
C CYS A 64 19.20 -1.64 8.13
N GLU A 65 19.26 -0.50 8.81
CA GLU A 65 18.42 -0.20 9.98
C GLU A 65 16.92 -0.16 9.63
N ALA A 66 16.57 0.28 8.42
CA ALA A 66 15.18 0.21 7.96
C ALA A 66 14.68 -1.25 7.90
N ALA A 67 15.57 -2.20 7.59
CA ALA A 67 15.23 -3.61 7.53
C ALA A 67 14.94 -4.22 8.91
N SER A 68 15.67 -3.81 9.96
CA SER A 68 15.43 -4.30 11.33
C SER A 68 14.06 -3.87 11.84
N VAL A 69 13.68 -2.60 11.62
CA VAL A 69 12.37 -2.06 12.00
C VAL A 69 11.21 -2.89 11.44
N PHE A 70 11.26 -3.27 10.15
CA PHE A 70 10.19 -4.08 9.55
C PHE A 70 10.17 -5.52 10.08
N ARG A 71 11.34 -6.12 10.35
CA ARG A 71 11.42 -7.47 10.94
C ARG A 71 10.84 -7.49 12.34
N ASP A 72 11.22 -6.54 13.18
CA ASP A 72 10.76 -6.44 14.57
C ASP A 72 9.26 -6.16 14.62
N TRP A 73 8.78 -5.20 13.81
CA TRP A 73 7.35 -4.93 13.68
C TRP A 73 6.55 -6.16 13.21
N ALA A 74 7.04 -6.89 12.22
CA ALA A 74 6.35 -8.08 11.70
C ALA A 74 6.37 -9.27 12.69
N ALA A 75 7.29 -9.28 13.64
CA ALA A 75 7.35 -10.23 14.74
C ALA A 75 6.47 -9.83 15.94
N ASP A 76 6.16 -8.53 16.09
CA ASP A 76 5.33 -8.01 17.19
C ASP A 76 3.83 -8.33 16.99
N THR A 77 3.45 -9.55 17.40
CA THR A 77 2.06 -10.00 17.37
C THR A 77 1.12 -9.16 18.23
N ALA A 78 1.60 -8.52 19.30
CA ALA A 78 0.77 -7.69 20.16
C ALA A 78 0.40 -6.38 19.44
N TYR A 79 1.37 -5.72 18.81
CA TYR A 79 1.13 -4.52 18.02
C TYR A 79 0.32 -4.80 16.75
N LEU A 80 0.52 -5.95 16.09
CA LEU A 80 -0.31 -6.38 14.96
C LEU A 80 -1.79 -6.53 15.37
N ARG A 81 -2.10 -7.00 16.58
CA ARG A 81 -3.49 -7.03 17.10
C ARG A 81 -4.07 -5.64 17.28
N VAL A 82 -3.28 -4.67 17.73
CA VAL A 82 -3.71 -3.26 17.82
C VAL A 82 -4.02 -2.70 16.43
N GLN A 83 -3.16 -2.97 15.45
CA GLN A 83 -3.39 -2.56 14.06
C GLN A 83 -4.62 -3.23 13.45
N LEU A 84 -4.86 -4.51 13.74
CA LEU A 84 -6.09 -5.20 13.33
C LEU A 84 -7.33 -4.51 13.91
N ALA A 85 -7.33 -4.21 15.20
CA ALA A 85 -8.44 -3.53 15.86
C ALA A 85 -8.68 -2.14 15.25
N ALA A 86 -7.62 -1.40 14.90
CA ALA A 86 -7.73 -0.13 14.21
C ALA A 86 -8.35 -0.27 12.81
N LEU A 87 -7.92 -1.27 12.02
CA LEU A 87 -8.51 -1.55 10.71
C LEU A 87 -9.99 -1.92 10.83
N LEU A 88 -10.35 -2.82 11.75
CA LEU A 88 -11.75 -3.19 12.03
C LEU A 88 -12.62 -1.99 12.44
N ALA A 89 -12.04 -1.02 13.16
CA ALA A 89 -12.69 0.25 13.49
C ALA A 89 -12.73 1.26 12.32
N GLY A 90 -12.30 0.86 11.13
CA GLY A 90 -12.28 1.71 9.93
C GLY A 90 -11.24 2.83 10.00
N ARG A 91 -10.14 2.64 10.74
CA ARG A 91 -9.00 3.55 10.83
C ARG A 91 -7.83 3.03 9.99
N PRO A 92 -7.06 3.90 9.32
CA PRO A 92 -5.85 3.50 8.62
C PRO A 92 -4.77 3.07 9.63
N VAL A 93 -3.84 2.24 9.16
CA VAL A 93 -2.63 1.85 9.90
C VAL A 93 -1.41 2.00 9.01
N SER A 94 -0.27 2.26 9.63
CA SER A 94 1.02 2.29 8.94
C SER A 94 2.14 1.88 9.87
N VAL A 95 3.24 1.45 9.25
CA VAL A 95 4.56 1.38 9.87
C VAL A 95 5.52 2.15 8.97
N ASN A 96 6.39 2.93 9.57
CA ASN A 96 7.45 3.65 8.88
C ASN A 96 8.77 3.41 9.62
N THR A 97 9.86 3.44 8.86
CA THR A 97 11.19 3.44 9.44
C THR A 97 11.43 4.85 9.94
N ARG A 98 11.28 5.07 11.25
CA ARG A 98 11.40 6.39 11.90
C ARG A 98 12.77 7.05 11.69
N GLY A 99 13.73 6.35 11.10
CA GLY A 99 15.01 6.87 10.63
C GLY A 99 15.18 6.61 9.12
N PRO A 100 15.93 7.48 8.42
CA PRO A 100 16.22 7.31 7.00
C PRO A 100 17.16 6.13 6.78
N ASP A 101 16.88 5.33 5.76
CA ASP A 101 17.91 4.50 5.14
C ASP A 101 18.79 5.37 4.24
N ARG A 102 20.07 5.04 4.14
CA ARG A 102 21.01 5.75 3.26
C ARG A 102 21.34 4.86 2.08
N ILE A 103 20.73 5.16 0.93
CA ILE A 103 21.07 4.47 -0.30
C ILE A 103 22.24 5.22 -0.95
N CYS A 104 23.35 4.52 -1.06
CA CYS A 104 24.47 4.92 -1.86
C CYS A 104 24.14 4.76 -3.35
N ALA A 105 24.24 5.83 -4.14
CA ALA A 105 24.07 5.72 -5.60
C ALA A 105 25.01 4.62 -6.14
N ALA A 106 24.47 3.68 -6.92
CA ALA A 106 25.20 2.53 -7.43
C ALA A 106 26.46 3.01 -8.20
N GLY A 107 27.63 2.65 -7.67
CA GLY A 107 28.94 3.12 -8.16
C GLY A 107 30.07 3.02 -7.12
N GLN A 108 29.72 2.94 -5.84
CA GLN A 108 30.68 2.97 -4.73
C GLN A 108 31.50 1.69 -4.51
N HIS A 109 31.21 0.61 -5.24
CA HIS A 109 32.04 -0.61 -5.21
C HIS A 109 33.27 -0.49 -6.10
N SER A 110 33.38 0.58 -6.92
CA SER A 110 34.59 0.89 -7.65
C SER A 110 35.57 1.64 -6.74
N ARG A 111 36.60 0.94 -6.27
CA ARG A 111 37.81 1.51 -5.63
C ARG A 111 38.68 2.32 -6.63
N ALA A 112 38.07 3.08 -7.53
CA ALA A 112 38.80 3.98 -8.42
C ALA A 112 38.97 5.34 -7.72
N PRO A 113 40.22 5.79 -7.46
CA PRO A 113 40.45 7.14 -6.96
C PRO A 113 39.96 8.15 -8.01
N GLY A 114 39.04 9.05 -7.63
CA GLY A 114 38.52 10.10 -8.51
C GLY A 114 37.12 9.86 -9.08
N ALA A 115 36.44 8.78 -8.74
CA ALA A 115 35.00 8.68 -8.97
C ALA A 115 34.28 9.62 -8.00
N ASP A 116 33.53 10.59 -8.53
CA ASP A 116 32.65 11.45 -7.75
C ASP A 116 31.76 10.55 -6.88
N SER A 117 32.00 10.56 -5.56
CA SER A 117 31.30 9.70 -4.63
C SER A 117 29.85 10.20 -4.57
N GLY A 118 28.99 9.62 -5.40
CA GLY A 118 27.57 9.97 -5.46
C GLY A 118 27.00 10.05 -4.04
N ARG A 119 26.49 11.23 -3.69
CA ARG A 119 25.97 11.53 -2.36
C ARG A 119 24.94 10.48 -1.96
N ALA A 120 25.09 9.92 -0.75
CA ALA A 120 24.08 9.03 -0.20
C ALA A 120 22.76 9.79 -0.07
N VAL A 121 21.68 9.19 -0.56
CA VAL A 121 20.34 9.78 -0.56
C VAL A 121 19.55 9.16 0.57
N GLU A 122 18.91 10.01 1.37
CA GLU A 122 18.01 9.54 2.43
C GLU A 122 16.70 9.03 1.85
N VAL A 123 16.32 7.80 2.24
CA VAL A 123 15.09 7.13 1.82
C VAL A 123 14.30 6.67 3.04
N LEU A 124 13.03 7.06 3.07
CA LEU A 124 12.06 6.68 4.09
C LEU A 124 11.10 5.65 3.50
N TYR A 125 10.98 4.50 4.15
CA TYR A 125 10.08 3.45 3.75
C TYR A 125 8.83 3.44 4.63
N SER A 126 7.68 3.16 4.01
CA SER A 126 6.44 2.95 4.73
C SER A 126 5.61 1.84 4.10
N VAL A 127 4.97 1.04 4.94
CA VAL A 127 3.93 0.08 4.56
C VAL A 127 2.65 0.47 5.29
N SER A 128 1.55 0.56 4.57
CA SER A 128 0.29 1.05 5.15
C SER A 128 -0.93 0.33 4.60
N ALA A 129 -2.03 0.39 5.35
CA ALA A 129 -3.34 -0.06 4.91
C ALA A 129 -4.41 0.97 5.31
N ARG A 130 -5.24 1.37 4.35
CA ARG A 130 -6.32 2.35 4.53
C ARG A 130 -7.67 1.80 4.09
N PRO A 131 -8.75 2.10 4.82
CA PRO A 131 -10.09 1.69 4.42
C PRO A 131 -10.53 2.41 3.14
N VAL A 132 -11.06 1.65 2.18
CA VAL A 132 -11.70 2.21 1.00
C VAL A 132 -13.19 2.38 1.29
N ARG A 133 -13.60 3.63 1.48
CA ARG A 133 -14.99 3.98 1.74
C ARG A 133 -15.68 4.34 0.44
N ARG A 134 -16.83 3.75 0.17
CA ARG A 134 -17.70 4.17 -0.94
C ARG A 134 -19.04 4.59 -0.40
N HIS A 135 -19.65 5.55 -1.08
CA HIS A 135 -21.01 5.96 -0.80
C HIS A 135 -21.95 4.80 -1.12
N ALA A 136 -22.94 4.52 -0.27
CA ALA A 136 -23.90 3.43 -0.50
C ALA A 136 -24.59 3.55 -1.87
N ARG A 137 -24.88 4.78 -2.31
CA ARG A 137 -25.45 5.08 -3.64
C ARG A 137 -24.54 4.68 -4.80
N ALA A 138 -23.22 4.69 -4.63
CA ALA A 138 -22.25 4.27 -5.64
C ALA A 138 -22.20 2.74 -5.84
N LEU A 139 -22.79 1.96 -4.92
CA LEU A 139 -22.91 0.50 -5.03
C LEU A 139 -24.22 0.07 -5.71
N LEU A 140 -25.20 0.98 -5.80
CA LEU A 140 -26.49 0.74 -6.44
C LEU A 140 -26.43 0.98 -7.96
N PHE A 141 -25.38 1.61 -8.46
CA PHE A 141 -25.15 1.69 -9.89
C PHE A 141 -24.53 0.36 -10.34
N PRO A 142 -25.15 -0.34 -11.31
CA PRO A 142 -24.53 -1.49 -11.95
C PRO A 142 -23.13 -1.08 -12.44
N ARG A 143 -22.14 -1.97 -12.28
CA ARG A 143 -20.91 -1.81 -13.07
C ARG A 143 -21.35 -1.70 -14.53
N PRO A 144 -20.80 -0.78 -15.34
CA PRO A 144 -21.02 -0.85 -16.77
C PRO A 144 -20.58 -2.26 -17.19
N GLU A 145 -21.54 -3.04 -17.69
CA GLU A 145 -21.28 -4.30 -18.35
C GLU A 145 -20.11 -4.04 -19.30
N HIS A 146 -18.99 -4.75 -19.12
CA HIS A 146 -17.93 -4.70 -20.12
C HIS A 146 -18.61 -5.07 -21.44
N PRO A 147 -18.60 -4.19 -22.47
CA PRO A 147 -19.19 -4.57 -23.73
C PRO A 147 -18.49 -5.83 -24.18
N VAL A 148 -19.23 -6.94 -24.20
CA VAL A 148 -18.80 -8.19 -24.79
C VAL A 148 -18.30 -7.80 -26.17
N ALA A 149 -17.00 -8.00 -26.42
CA ALA A 149 -16.43 -7.76 -27.72
C ALA A 149 -17.21 -8.64 -28.70
N LEU A 150 -18.13 -8.03 -29.45
CA LEU A 150 -18.78 -8.66 -30.58
C LEU A 150 -17.63 -9.05 -31.50
N GLY A 151 -17.37 -10.36 -31.58
CA GLY A 151 -16.37 -10.92 -32.47
C GLY A 151 -16.61 -10.42 -33.90
N PRO A 152 -15.57 -10.35 -34.74
CA PRO A 152 -15.69 -9.77 -36.07
C PRO A 152 -16.80 -10.50 -36.85
N SER A 153 -17.82 -9.73 -37.24
CA SER A 153 -18.85 -10.15 -38.18
C SER A 153 -18.16 -10.58 -39.48
N ARG A 154 -18.18 -11.88 -39.78
CA ARG A 154 -17.76 -12.37 -41.10
C ARG A 154 -18.75 -11.85 -42.12
N SER A 155 -18.31 -10.93 -42.98
CA SER A 155 -19.04 -10.59 -44.20
C SER A 155 -19.24 -11.86 -45.04
N PRO A 156 -20.44 -12.11 -45.58
CA PRO A 156 -20.64 -13.18 -46.55
C PRO A 156 -19.91 -12.81 -47.84
N ALA A 157 -19.13 -13.76 -48.35
CA ALA A 157 -18.50 -13.66 -49.66
C ALA A 157 -19.57 -13.62 -50.76
N VAL A 158 -19.40 -12.70 -51.71
CA VAL A 158 -20.07 -12.72 -53.02
C VAL A 158 -19.13 -13.41 -54.01
#